data_AF-A0A3D0PV53-F1
#
_entry.id   AF-A0A3D0PV53-F1
#
_cell.length_a   1.000
_cell.length_b   1.000
_cell.length_c   1.000
_cell.angle_alpha   90.00
_cell.angle_beta   90.00
_cell.angle_gamma   90.00
#
_symmetry.space_group_name_H-M   'P 1'
#
loop_
_entity.id
_entity.type
_entity.pdbx_description
1 polymer ?
#
loop_
_entity_poly.entity_id
_entity_poly.type
_entity_poly.pdbx_seq_one_letter_code
_entity_poly.pdbx_strand_id
1 'polypeptide(L)'
;PCGLSQMIALRYGTIPIVRETGGLKDSIQDSGDGEGNGFTFHDYSSVDMDNAVRRALQGYQDQEGWKILVQRAMRCNMSWGKSANEYIRLYRDLLKE
;
A
#
# COMPACT_ATOMS: atom_id res chain seq x y z
N PRO A 1 3.40 5.15 -13.79
CA PRO A 1 4.36 4.06 -13.46
C PRO A 1 3.82 3.19 -12.32
N CYS A 2 3.67 1.88 -12.53
CA CYS A 2 3.37 0.93 -11.46
C CYS A 2 4.69 0.54 -10.78
N GLY A 3 4.89 0.92 -9.52
CA GLY A 3 6.07 0.51 -8.76
C GLY A 3 5.97 -0.96 -8.38
N LEU A 4 7.10 -1.68 -8.32
CA LEU A 4 7.17 -2.99 -7.67
C LEU A 4 7.60 -2.88 -6.20
N SER A 5 8.30 -1.79 -5.86
CA SER A 5 8.94 -1.59 -4.57
C SER A 5 7.96 -1.68 -3.39
N GLN A 6 6.76 -1.10 -3.53
CA GLN A 6 5.74 -1.14 -2.49
C GLN A 6 5.17 -2.55 -2.28
N MET A 7 5.07 -3.36 -3.34
CA MET A 7 4.63 -4.76 -3.20
C MET A 7 5.70 -5.60 -2.51
N ILE A 8 6.98 -5.36 -2.83
CA ILE A 8 8.11 -6.01 -2.14
C ILE A 8 8.14 -5.57 -0.67
N ALA A 9 7.98 -4.28 -0.40
CA ALA A 9 7.96 -3.74 0.96
C ALA A 9 6.90 -4.42 1.83
N LEU A 10 5.64 -4.48 1.34
CA LEU A 10 4.55 -5.18 2.02
C LEU A 10 4.88 -6.66 2.25
N ARG A 11 5.42 -7.37 1.24
CA ARG A 11 5.75 -8.79 1.34
C ARG A 11 6.78 -9.10 2.43
N TYR A 12 7.72 -8.18 2.67
CA TYR A 12 8.78 -8.33 3.66
C TYR A 12 8.52 -7.55 4.96
N GLY A 13 7.31 -7.01 5.16
CA GLY A 13 6.93 -6.32 6.39
C GLY A 13 7.56 -4.94 6.57
N THR A 14 8.12 -4.36 5.50
CA THR A 14 8.56 -2.96 5.49
C THR A 14 7.36 -2.07 5.20
N ILE A 15 7.00 -1.19 6.14
CA ILE A 15 5.86 -0.28 5.98
C ILE A 15 6.23 0.84 5.02
N PRO A 16 5.57 0.97 3.86
CA PRO A 16 5.93 1.96 2.86
C PRO A 16 5.33 3.33 3.20
N ILE A 17 6.08 4.39 2.90
CA ILE A 17 5.60 5.77 2.87
C ILE A 17 5.61 6.18 1.40
N VAL A 18 4.45 6.50 0.83
CA VAL A 18 4.32 6.73 -0.62
C VAL A 18 3.53 7.98 -0.94
N ARG A 19 3.83 8.58 -2.09
CA ARG A 19 2.92 9.56 -2.68
C ARG A 19 1.75 8.84 -3.35
N GLU A 20 0.55 9.39 -3.24
CA GLU A 20 -0.66 8.90 -3.91
C GLU A 20 -0.64 9.15 -5.42
N THR A 21 0.20 8.40 -6.14
CA THR A 21 0.35 8.54 -7.59
C THR A 21 0.33 7.17 -8.28
N GLY A 22 -0.54 7.03 -9.29
CA GLY A 22 -0.69 5.80 -10.07
C GLY A 22 -0.82 4.56 -9.18
N GLY A 23 -0.09 3.50 -9.52
CA GLY A 23 -0.17 2.21 -8.81
C GLY A 23 0.23 2.24 -7.34
N LEU A 24 0.88 3.31 -6.84
CA LEU A 24 1.15 3.47 -5.41
C LEU A 24 -0.15 3.76 -4.65
N LYS A 25 -1.01 4.63 -5.19
CA LYS A 25 -2.33 4.93 -4.61
C LYS A 25 -3.24 3.69 -4.61
N ASP A 26 -3.11 2.86 -5.64
CA ASP A 26 -3.92 1.63 -5.76
C ASP A 26 -3.46 0.51 -4.82
N SER A 27 -2.17 0.52 -4.44
CA SER A 27 -1.56 -0.56 -3.66
C SER A 27 -1.50 -0.26 -2.16
N ILE A 28 -1.33 1.01 -1.81
CA ILE A 28 -1.10 1.46 -0.43
C ILE A 28 -2.29 2.28 0.06
N GLN A 29 -2.88 1.83 1.15
CA GLN A 29 -3.95 2.51 1.88
C GLN A 29 -3.34 3.14 3.14
N ASP A 30 -3.66 4.42 3.36
CA ASP A 30 -3.14 5.16 4.51
C ASP A 30 -3.58 4.53 5.83
N SER A 31 -2.67 4.54 6.81
CA SER A 31 -2.86 3.95 8.13
C SER A 31 -3.00 4.97 9.26
N GLY A 32 -3.31 6.23 8.93
CA GLY A 32 -3.46 7.30 9.93
C GLY A 32 -4.59 7.07 10.94
N ASP A 33 -5.61 6.32 10.57
CA ASP A 33 -6.73 5.90 11.43
C ASP A 33 -6.50 4.53 12.10
N GLY A 34 -5.31 3.93 11.91
CA GLY A 34 -5.00 2.59 12.36
C GLY A 34 -5.42 1.49 11.37
N GLU A 35 -6.08 1.82 10.26
CA GLU A 35 -6.43 0.90 9.17
C GLU A 35 -5.38 0.91 8.04
N GLY A 36 -5.59 0.30 6.88
CA GLY A 36 -4.63 0.40 5.76
C GLY A 36 -3.29 -0.36 5.92
N ASN A 37 -2.30 -0.07 5.08
CA ASN A 37 -1.08 -0.90 4.98
C ASN A 37 0.21 -0.10 4.75
N GLY A 38 0.15 1.22 4.88
CA GLY A 38 1.28 2.14 4.78
C GLY A 38 0.87 3.56 5.15
N PHE A 39 1.76 4.52 4.88
CA PHE A 39 1.46 5.93 5.05
C PHE A 39 1.49 6.62 3.68
N THR A 40 0.50 7.45 3.40
CA THR A 40 0.41 8.17 2.12
C THR A 40 0.49 9.68 2.29
N PHE A 41 0.88 10.36 1.22
CA PHE A 41 0.74 11.81 1.08
C PHE A 41 0.28 12.15 -0.34
N HIS A 42 -0.46 13.23 -0.50
CA HIS A 42 -1.17 13.53 -1.74
C HIS A 42 -0.36 14.50 -2.62
N ASP A 43 0.04 15.62 -2.04
CA ASP A 43 0.64 16.72 -2.76
C ASP A 43 2.12 16.43 -3.05
N TYR A 44 2.61 16.90 -4.20
CA TYR A 44 4.04 16.86 -4.49
C TYR A 44 4.74 18.00 -3.72
N SER A 45 4.75 17.88 -2.40
CA SER A 45 5.20 18.91 -1.46
C SER A 45 6.05 18.29 -0.37
N SER A 46 7.13 18.98 0.00
CA SER A 46 7.98 18.57 1.13
C SER A 46 7.23 18.59 2.45
N VAL A 47 6.26 19.50 2.61
CA VAL A 47 5.45 19.62 3.84
C VAL A 47 4.55 18.40 4.00
N ASP A 48 3.89 17.97 2.92
CA ASP A 48 3.00 16.82 2.97
C ASP A 48 3.77 15.50 3.18
N MET A 49 4.94 15.39 2.53
CA MET A 49 5.86 14.28 2.79
C MET A 49 6.36 14.25 4.24
N ASP A 50 6.75 15.40 4.82
CA ASP A 50 7.17 15.47 6.23
C ASP A 50 6.05 15.04 7.17
N ASN A 51 4.81 15.46 6.91
CA ASN A 51 3.65 15.04 7.69
C ASN A 51 3.46 13.52 7.65
N ALA A 52 3.55 12.88 6.48
CA ALA A 52 3.47 11.42 6.38
C ALA A 52 4.60 10.71 7.12
N VAL A 53 5.82 11.23 7.08
CA VAL A 53 6.96 10.70 7.85
C VAL A 53 6.72 10.82 9.36
N ARG A 54 6.20 11.97 9.83
CA ARG A 54 5.86 12.15 11.26
C ARG A 54 4.79 11.18 11.72
N ARG A 55 3.74 10.95 10.93
CA ARG A 55 2.70 9.95 11.23
C ARG A 55 3.29 8.54 11.30
N ALA A 56 4.18 8.19 10.38
CA ALA A 56 4.88 6.91 10.40
C ALA A 56 5.74 6.73 11.66
N LEU A 57 6.47 7.78 12.08
CA LEU A 57 7.27 7.77 13.30
C LEU A 57 6.40 7.65 14.56
N GLN A 58 5.25 8.35 14.61
CA GLN A 58 4.28 8.22 15.70
C GLN A 58 3.72 6.79 15.77
N GLY A 59 3.32 6.22 14.63
CA GLY A 59 2.89 4.83 14.55
C GLY A 59 3.97 3.84 14.99
N TYR A 60 5.24 4.11 14.66
CA TYR A 60 6.37 3.27 15.09
C TYR A 60 6.61 3.32 16.61
N GLN A 61 6.27 4.43 17.27
CA GLN A 61 6.35 4.52 18.73
C GLN A 61 5.32 3.62 19.43
N ASP A 62 4.14 3.41 18.83
CA ASP A 62 3.18 2.41 19.27
C ASP A 62 3.60 1.00 18.82
N GLN A 63 4.35 0.31 19.68
CA GLN A 63 4.90 -1.01 19.39
C GLN A 63 3.83 -2.09 19.14
N GLU A 64 2.66 -1.97 19.75
CA GLU A 64 1.58 -2.94 19.58
C GLU A 64 0.86 -2.70 18.25
N GLY A 65 0.45 -1.45 18.00
CA GLY A 65 -0.13 -1.04 16.73
C GLY A 65 0.80 -1.30 15.54
N TRP A 66 2.10 -1.04 15.69
CA TRP A 66 3.08 -1.28 14.63
C TRP A 66 3.19 -2.77 14.25
N LYS A 67 3.16 -3.67 15.23
CA LYS A 67 3.17 -5.12 14.97
C LYS A 67 1.92 -5.55 14.19
N ILE A 68 0.76 -5.00 14.54
CA ILE A 68 -0.50 -5.25 13.82
C ILE A 68 -0.40 -4.75 12.39
N LEU A 69 0.09 -3.52 12.18
CA LEU A 69 0.29 -2.93 10.86
C LEU A 69 1.26 -3.77 10.00
N VAL A 70 2.39 -4.21 10.54
CA VAL A 70 3.35 -5.09 9.84
C VAL A 70 2.72 -6.41 9.44
N GLN A 71 1.99 -7.07 10.33
CA GLN A 71 1.30 -8.31 10.00
C GLN A 71 0.24 -8.12 8.93
N ARG A 72 -0.52 -7.01 8.98
CA ARG A 72 -1.52 -6.67 7.97
C ARG A 72 -0.87 -6.42 6.61
N ALA A 73 0.22 -5.66 6.57
CA ALA A 73 1.02 -5.42 5.37
C ALA A 73 1.51 -6.72 4.73
N MET A 74 2.07 -7.65 5.53
CA MET A 74 2.53 -8.96 5.04
C MET A 74 1.41 -9.87 4.52
N ARG A 75 0.18 -9.68 4.99
CA ARG A 75 -1.01 -10.41 4.53
C ARG A 75 -1.64 -9.82 3.27
N CYS A 76 -1.21 -8.63 2.82
CA CYS A 76 -1.71 -8.06 1.57
C CYS A 76 -1.37 -8.98 0.38
N ASN A 77 -2.41 -9.46 -0.31
CA ASN A 77 -2.23 -10.27 -1.51
C ASN A 77 -1.91 -9.39 -2.73
N MET A 78 -0.61 -9.28 -3.03
CA MET A 78 -0.06 -8.63 -4.23
C MET A 78 0.53 -9.64 -5.22
N SER A 79 0.00 -10.86 -5.24
CA SER A 79 0.52 -11.93 -6.11
C SER A 79 0.15 -11.74 -7.58
N TRP A 80 1.01 -12.26 -8.46
CA TRP A 80 0.70 -12.37 -9.90
C TRP A 80 -0.57 -13.18 -10.16
N GLY A 81 -0.86 -14.19 -9.34
CA GLY A 81 -2.10 -14.97 -9.46
C GLY A 81 -3.37 -14.12 -9.28
N LYS A 82 -3.36 -13.16 -8.34
CA LYS A 82 -4.45 -12.18 -8.19
C LYS A 82 -4.60 -11.34 -9.46
N SER A 83 -3.50 -10.78 -9.96
CA SER A 83 -3.53 -9.94 -11.16
C SER A 83 -4.00 -10.73 -12.39
N ALA A 84 -3.45 -11.92 -12.62
CA ALA A 84 -3.82 -12.79 -13.74
C ALA A 84 -5.32 -13.15 -13.72
N ASN A 85 -5.90 -13.40 -12.55
CA ASN A 85 -7.32 -13.69 -12.42
C ASN A 85 -8.22 -12.51 -12.83
N GLU A 86 -7.81 -11.27 -12.53
CA GLU A 86 -8.56 -10.09 -13.00
C GLU A 86 -8.50 -9.95 -14.53
N TYR A 87 -7.35 -10.24 -15.15
CA TYR A 87 -7.25 -10.29 -16.62
C TYR A 87 -8.11 -11.41 -17.23
N ILE A 88 -8.11 -12.60 -16.62
CA ILE A 88 -8.96 -13.72 -17.07
C ILE A 88 -10.44 -13.34 -17.01
N ARG A 89 -10.88 -12.66 -15.95
CA ARG A 89 -12.26 -12.16 -15.85
C ARG A 89 -12.58 -11.17 -16.95
N LEU A 90 -11.73 -10.17 -17.14
CA LEU A 90 -11.88 -9.18 -18.20
C LEU A 90 -11.99 -9.85 -19.58
N TYR A 91 -11.12 -10.82 -19.89
CA TYR A 91 -11.16 -11.53 -21.16
C TYR A 91 -12.44 -12.36 -21.33
N ARG A 92 -12.93 -13.01 -20.26
CA ARG A 92 -14.21 -13.73 -20.32
C ARG A 92 -15.39 -12.81 -20.55
N ASP A 93 -15.39 -11.63 -19.94
CA ASP A 93 -16.49 -10.68 -20.08
C ASP A 93 -16.51 -10.02 -21.47
N LEU A 94 -15.34 -9.81 -22.08
CA LEU A 94 -15.25 -9.35 -23.48
C LEU A 94 -15.64 -10.42 -24.51
N LEU A 95 -15.56 -11.70 -24.15
CA LEU A 95 -15.90 -12.83 -25.04
C LEU A 95 -17.35 -13.33 -24.87
N LYS A 96 -18.07 -12.87 -23.85
CA LYS A 96 -19.51 -13.09 -23.74
C LYS A 96 -20.20 -12.07 -24.64
N GLU A 97 -20.94 -12.54 -25.65
CA GLU A 97 -21.88 -11.72 -26.44
C GLU A 97 -22.96 -11.09 -25.55
#